data_AF-A0A519KJ88-F1
#
_entry.id   AF-A0A519KJ88-F1
#
_cell.length_a   1.000
_cell.length_b   1.000
_cell.length_c   1.000
_cell.angle_alpha   90.00
_cell.angle_beta   90.00
_cell.angle_gamma   90.00
#
_symmetry.space_group_name_H-M   'P 1'
#
loop_
_entity.id
_entity.type
_entity.pdbx_description
1 polymer ?
#
loop_
_entity_poly.entity_id
_entity_poly.type
_entity_poly.pdbx_seq_one_letter_code
_entity_poly.pdbx_strand_id
1 'polypeptide(L)'
;VFPEPVTEFKIEVDLVADMTVYNPFDFFVEEEAQAWPFTYPADLIEDLSIYRTPEPPEPALVEYLKTLDMSPGQPTVDMVVGINARLQQAIGYVIRMEPGVQTPEQTLTSAMGSCRDSSWLLVQILRHLGFAARFVSGYLIQLTPDLKALDGPSGTEVDFTDLHAWCEVYLPGAGWIGLDPTSGLLTGESHIPLAATPHYRNAAPISGGYFGEANTSFDFAMNVTRVAEHPRITKPFSDDSWDALNDLGEQVDRVLEAQDVRLTMGGEPTFVSIDDFESDEWNTGAVGPTKREKADVLIRKLREKFAPGGFLHYGQGKWYPGESLPRWTFSLYWRKDGKPIWSNP
;
A
#
# COMPACT_ATOMS: atom_id res chain seq x y z
N VAL A 1 4.39 -44.07 -1.90
CA VAL A 1 4.54 -45.22 -2.83
C VAL A 1 3.20 -45.94 -2.87
N PHE A 2 2.56 -46.00 -4.04
CA PHE A 2 1.29 -46.72 -4.22
C PHE A 2 1.64 -48.13 -4.72
N PRO A 3 1.32 -49.19 -3.96
CA PRO A 3 1.71 -50.56 -4.32
C PRO A 3 0.81 -51.18 -5.40
N GLU A 4 -0.40 -50.67 -5.57
CA GLU A 4 -1.39 -51.13 -6.56
C GLU A 4 -1.52 -50.12 -7.70
N PRO A 5 -1.94 -50.55 -8.90
CA PRO A 5 -2.24 -49.64 -10.01
C PRO A 5 -3.27 -48.57 -9.62
N VAL A 6 -2.99 -47.32 -9.95
CA VAL A 6 -3.88 -46.17 -9.73
C VAL A 6 -4.35 -45.60 -11.06
N THR A 7 -5.60 -45.15 -11.11
CA THR A 7 -6.17 -44.48 -12.29
C THR A 7 -6.12 -42.95 -12.20
N GLU A 8 -5.88 -42.41 -11.01
CA GLU A 8 -5.82 -40.98 -10.72
C GLU A 8 -4.80 -40.70 -9.61
N PHE A 9 -4.05 -39.61 -9.77
CA PHE A 9 -3.23 -39.03 -8.72
C PHE A 9 -3.56 -37.55 -8.60
N LYS A 10 -4.26 -37.18 -7.52
CA LYS A 10 -4.70 -35.81 -7.24
C LYS A 10 -3.99 -35.27 -6.01
N ILE A 11 -3.52 -34.03 -6.10
CA ILE A 11 -3.05 -33.24 -4.96
C ILE A 11 -3.93 -32.00 -4.87
N GLU A 12 -4.42 -31.72 -3.68
CA GLU A 12 -5.22 -30.53 -3.37
C GLU A 12 -4.56 -29.80 -2.21
N VAL A 13 -4.48 -28.48 -2.32
CA VAL A 13 -3.87 -27.61 -1.31
C VAL A 13 -4.84 -26.47 -1.06
N ASP A 14 -5.30 -26.36 0.18
CA ASP A 14 -6.09 -25.23 0.67
C ASP A 14 -5.24 -24.38 1.60
N LEU A 15 -5.22 -23.07 1.36
CA LEU A 15 -4.49 -22.09 2.16
C LEU A 15 -5.41 -20.90 2.47
N VAL A 16 -5.37 -20.44 3.71
CA VAL A 16 -5.89 -19.13 4.11
C VAL A 16 -4.69 -18.28 4.52
N ALA A 17 -4.52 -17.13 3.89
CA ALA A 17 -3.41 -16.21 4.14
C ALA A 17 -3.94 -14.79 4.39
N ASP A 18 -3.40 -14.15 5.43
CA ASP A 18 -3.64 -12.74 5.69
C ASP A 18 -2.76 -11.89 4.75
N MET A 19 -3.39 -11.21 3.80
CA MET A 19 -2.70 -10.30 2.89
C MET A 19 -2.55 -8.91 3.55
N THR A 20 -1.52 -8.78 4.39
CA THR A 20 -1.16 -7.50 4.99
C THR A 20 -0.13 -6.80 4.11
N VAL A 21 -0.45 -5.58 3.67
CA VAL A 21 0.49 -4.74 2.91
C VAL A 21 1.69 -4.42 3.80
N TYR A 22 2.89 -4.72 3.32
CA TYR A 22 4.14 -4.30 3.94
C TYR A 22 4.99 -3.55 2.91
N ASN A 23 5.88 -2.69 3.39
CA ASN A 23 6.82 -2.00 2.52
C ASN A 23 8.00 -2.95 2.21
N PRO A 24 8.17 -3.41 0.96
CA PRO A 24 9.26 -4.33 0.63
C PRO A 24 10.64 -3.69 0.72
N PHE A 25 10.72 -2.37 0.92
CA PHE A 25 11.96 -1.62 1.15
C PHE A 25 12.22 -1.32 2.63
N ASP A 26 11.37 -1.77 3.55
CA ASP A 26 11.51 -1.50 4.99
C ASP A 26 12.46 -2.50 5.67
N PHE A 27 13.74 -2.40 5.30
CA PHE A 27 14.82 -3.19 5.89
C PHE A 27 16.08 -2.33 6.01
N PHE A 28 17.01 -2.77 6.85
CA PHE A 28 18.33 -2.14 7.00
C PHE A 28 19.42 -3.15 6.67
N VAL A 29 20.47 -2.68 6.02
CA VAL A 29 21.67 -3.48 5.74
C VAL A 29 22.75 -3.08 6.73
N GLU A 30 23.50 -4.06 7.25
CA GLU A 30 24.68 -3.81 8.09
C GLU A 30 25.73 -2.98 7.36
N GLU A 31 26.53 -2.21 8.11
CA GLU A 31 27.50 -1.24 7.57
C GLU A 31 28.46 -1.88 6.55
N GLU A 32 28.94 -3.09 6.86
CA GLU A 32 29.87 -3.84 6.03
C GLU A 32 29.27 -4.25 4.68
N ALA A 33 27.94 -4.38 4.59
CA ALA A 33 27.22 -4.82 3.40
C ALA A 33 26.50 -3.68 2.66
N GLN A 34 26.72 -2.41 3.06
CA GLN A 34 26.14 -1.26 2.37
C GLN A 34 26.69 -1.07 0.96
N ALA A 35 27.95 -1.44 0.73
CA ALA A 35 28.64 -1.27 -0.54
C ALA A 35 29.22 -2.60 -1.04
N TRP A 36 29.00 -2.90 -2.32
CA TRP A 36 29.57 -4.09 -2.96
C TRP A 36 30.99 -3.80 -3.49
N PRO A 37 31.94 -4.76 -3.43
CA PRO A 37 31.84 -6.07 -2.80
C PRO A 37 32.04 -5.99 -1.28
N PHE A 38 31.37 -6.88 -0.54
CA PHE A 38 31.57 -7.07 0.88
C PHE A 38 31.87 -8.53 1.22
N THR A 39 32.34 -8.77 2.45
CA THR A 39 32.55 -10.12 2.98
C THR A 39 31.47 -10.40 4.02
N TYR A 40 30.81 -11.56 3.91
CA TYR A 40 29.84 -12.00 4.91
C TYR A 40 30.51 -12.18 6.30
N PRO A 41 29.80 -11.88 7.39
CA PRO A 41 30.23 -12.19 8.75
C PRO A 41 30.69 -13.65 8.89
N ALA A 42 31.75 -13.88 9.66
CA ALA A 42 32.44 -15.19 9.70
C ALA A 42 31.55 -16.35 10.17
N ASP A 43 30.60 -16.06 11.05
CA ASP A 43 29.58 -16.98 11.55
C ASP A 43 28.54 -17.37 10.48
N LEU A 44 28.30 -16.53 9.48
CA LEU A 44 27.35 -16.80 8.40
C LEU A 44 27.99 -17.48 7.18
N ILE A 45 29.31 -17.50 7.04
CA ILE A 45 29.99 -18.00 5.83
C ILE A 45 29.66 -19.47 5.56
N GLU A 46 29.75 -20.32 6.58
CA GLU A 46 29.51 -21.77 6.42
C GLU A 46 28.02 -22.05 6.17
N ASP A 47 27.14 -21.41 6.94
CA ASP A 47 25.68 -21.56 6.83
C ASP A 47 25.15 -21.10 5.46
N LEU A 48 25.79 -20.09 4.86
CA LEU A 48 25.43 -19.56 3.54
C LEU A 48 26.19 -20.21 2.38
N SER A 49 27.13 -21.13 2.64
CA SER A 49 28.05 -21.67 1.62
C SER A 49 27.33 -22.26 0.40
N ILE A 50 26.28 -23.06 0.62
CA ILE A 50 25.48 -23.68 -0.44
C ILE A 50 24.70 -22.65 -1.27
N TYR A 51 24.34 -21.52 -0.66
CA TYR A 51 23.62 -20.42 -1.31
C TYR A 51 24.53 -19.47 -2.08
N ARG A 52 25.84 -19.54 -1.84
CA ARG A 52 26.88 -18.72 -2.49
C ARG A 52 27.61 -19.44 -3.61
N THR A 53 27.43 -20.75 -3.74
CA THR A 53 28.16 -21.58 -4.72
C THR A 53 27.46 -21.57 -6.07
N PRO A 54 27.98 -20.88 -7.10
CA PRO A 54 27.39 -20.94 -8.44
C PRO A 54 27.73 -22.24 -9.16
N GLU A 55 26.85 -22.69 -10.03
CA GLU A 55 27.24 -23.61 -11.12
C GLU A 55 28.32 -22.98 -12.02
N PRO A 56 29.19 -23.77 -12.69
CA PRO A 56 30.18 -23.25 -13.61
C PRO A 56 29.53 -22.38 -14.70
N PRO A 57 30.05 -21.16 -14.98
CA PRO A 57 29.40 -20.27 -15.92
C PRO A 57 29.64 -20.74 -17.36
N GLU A 58 28.58 -20.75 -18.15
CA GLU A 58 28.60 -21.00 -19.59
C GLU A 58 28.84 -19.69 -20.38
N PRO A 59 29.22 -19.74 -21.67
CA PRO A 59 29.66 -18.57 -22.43
C PRO A 59 28.70 -17.38 -22.42
N ALA A 60 27.39 -17.58 -22.58
CA ALA A 60 26.43 -16.48 -22.58
C ALA A 60 26.34 -15.81 -21.21
N LEU A 61 26.44 -16.57 -20.11
CA LEU A 61 26.47 -16.02 -18.76
C LEU A 61 27.76 -15.23 -18.51
N VAL A 62 28.92 -15.76 -18.94
CA VAL A 62 30.19 -15.03 -18.86
C VAL A 62 30.12 -13.69 -19.60
N GLU A 63 29.57 -13.67 -20.81
CA GLU A 63 29.41 -12.43 -21.58
C GLU A 63 28.41 -11.49 -20.92
N TYR A 64 27.28 -11.99 -20.41
CA TYR A 64 26.29 -11.17 -19.73
C TYR A 64 26.87 -10.50 -18.46
N LEU A 65 27.63 -11.25 -17.65
CA LEU A 65 28.27 -10.73 -16.43
C LEU A 65 29.24 -9.58 -16.74
N LYS A 66 29.95 -9.61 -17.88
CA LYS A 66 30.83 -8.51 -18.31
C LYS A 66 30.06 -7.23 -18.64
N THR A 67 28.75 -7.32 -18.92
CA THR A 67 27.91 -6.14 -19.21
C THR A 67 27.39 -5.44 -17.96
N LEU A 68 27.55 -6.06 -16.78
CA LEU A 68 27.13 -5.48 -15.51
C LEU A 68 28.18 -4.48 -15.02
N ASP A 69 27.70 -3.41 -14.38
CA ASP A 69 28.60 -2.53 -13.64
C ASP A 69 29.08 -3.25 -12.38
N MET A 70 30.34 -3.65 -12.38
CA MET A 70 31.02 -4.27 -11.25
C MET A 70 32.03 -3.31 -10.60
N SER A 71 31.76 -2.00 -10.65
CA SER A 71 32.55 -1.00 -9.94
C SER A 71 32.43 -1.20 -8.42
N PRO A 72 33.55 -1.33 -7.68
CA PRO A 72 33.52 -1.38 -6.22
C PRO A 72 32.96 -0.08 -5.62
N GLY A 73 32.26 -0.18 -4.50
CA GLY A 73 31.67 0.95 -3.79
C GLY A 73 30.23 1.27 -4.18
N GLN A 74 29.63 0.52 -5.12
CA GLN A 74 28.21 0.66 -5.45
C GLN A 74 27.33 0.30 -4.25
N PRO A 75 26.25 1.05 -3.97
CA PRO A 75 25.27 0.65 -2.96
C PRO A 75 24.71 -0.73 -3.30
N THR A 76 24.83 -1.67 -2.36
CA THR A 76 24.51 -3.08 -2.60
C THR A 76 23.05 -3.29 -2.99
N VAL A 77 22.13 -2.58 -2.33
CA VAL A 77 20.69 -2.66 -2.63
C VAL A 77 20.40 -2.17 -4.05
N ASP A 78 20.95 -1.02 -4.43
CA ASP A 78 20.78 -0.47 -5.78
C ASP A 78 21.34 -1.40 -6.85
N MET A 79 22.47 -2.06 -6.57
CA MET A 79 23.07 -3.04 -7.46
C MET A 79 22.14 -4.24 -7.69
N VAL A 80 21.61 -4.87 -6.62
CA VAL A 80 20.75 -6.06 -6.77
C VAL A 80 19.40 -5.72 -7.40
N VAL A 81 18.81 -4.58 -7.05
CA VAL A 81 17.57 -4.07 -7.66
C VAL A 81 17.80 -3.73 -9.14
N GLY A 82 18.92 -3.08 -9.46
CA GLY A 82 19.30 -2.74 -10.83
C GLY A 82 19.52 -3.97 -11.71
N ILE A 83 20.15 -5.02 -11.18
CA ILE A 83 20.31 -6.31 -11.90
C ILE A 83 18.95 -6.96 -12.13
N ASN A 84 18.07 -6.98 -11.13
CA ASN A 84 16.72 -7.53 -11.27
C ASN A 84 15.92 -6.84 -12.37
N ALA A 85 15.88 -5.50 -12.35
CA ALA A 85 15.20 -4.70 -13.37
C ALA A 85 15.82 -4.89 -14.77
N ARG A 86 17.14 -4.95 -14.87
CA ARG A 86 17.84 -5.20 -16.14
C ARG A 86 17.50 -6.58 -16.70
N LEU A 87 17.39 -7.60 -15.85
CA LEU A 87 17.04 -8.95 -16.29
C LEU A 87 15.61 -9.00 -16.84
N GLN A 88 14.67 -8.34 -16.17
CA GLN A 88 13.30 -8.20 -16.65
C GLN A 88 13.23 -7.56 -18.04
N GLN A 89 14.08 -6.56 -18.31
CA GLN A 89 14.13 -5.90 -19.62
C GLN A 89 14.83 -6.76 -20.69
N ALA A 90 15.75 -7.64 -20.29
CA ALA A 90 16.55 -8.44 -21.20
C ALA A 90 15.85 -9.76 -21.62
N ILE A 91 14.98 -10.31 -20.77
CA ILE A 91 14.36 -11.63 -20.99
C ILE A 91 12.86 -11.48 -21.23
N GLY A 92 12.41 -11.86 -22.43
CA GLY A 92 11.00 -11.90 -22.78
C GLY A 92 10.26 -13.01 -22.03
N TYR A 93 9.16 -12.67 -21.37
CA TYR A 93 8.36 -13.65 -20.64
C TYR A 93 7.58 -14.58 -21.58
N VAL A 94 7.65 -15.88 -21.33
CA VAL A 94 6.82 -16.90 -22.00
C VAL A 94 6.28 -17.94 -21.04
N ILE A 95 5.06 -18.40 -21.32
CA ILE A 95 4.46 -19.57 -20.68
C ILE A 95 5.06 -20.82 -21.31
N ARG A 96 5.54 -21.75 -20.48
CA ARG A 96 6.19 -22.98 -20.92
C ARG A 96 5.53 -24.20 -20.30
N MET A 97 5.18 -25.16 -21.16
CA MET A 97 4.59 -26.43 -20.76
C MET A 97 5.65 -27.52 -20.56
N GLU A 98 6.87 -27.32 -21.07
CA GLU A 98 7.94 -28.31 -20.91
C GLU A 98 8.34 -28.44 -19.43
N PRO A 99 8.69 -29.64 -18.95
CA PRO A 99 9.17 -29.82 -17.59
C PRO A 99 10.57 -29.22 -17.40
N GLY A 100 10.90 -28.92 -16.14
CA GLY A 100 12.23 -28.45 -15.74
C GLY A 100 12.43 -26.94 -15.87
N VAL A 101 13.66 -26.49 -15.61
CA VAL A 101 14.08 -25.08 -15.67
C VAL A 101 15.18 -24.97 -16.72
N GLN A 102 15.15 -23.91 -17.53
CA GLN A 102 16.23 -23.61 -18.46
C GLN A 102 17.54 -23.34 -17.72
N THR A 103 18.66 -23.71 -18.32
CA THR A 103 19.96 -23.26 -17.85
C THR A 103 20.14 -21.76 -18.11
N PRO A 104 21.00 -21.05 -17.35
CA PRO A 104 21.35 -19.66 -17.65
C PRO A 104 21.74 -19.42 -19.11
N GLU A 105 22.49 -20.36 -19.72
CA GLU A 105 22.86 -20.31 -21.14
C GLU A 105 21.66 -20.29 -22.08
N GLN A 106 20.68 -21.18 -21.84
CA GLN A 106 19.48 -21.29 -22.64
C GLN A 106 18.62 -20.02 -22.55
N THR A 107 18.40 -19.51 -21.33
CA THR A 107 17.60 -18.30 -21.11
C THR A 107 18.26 -17.07 -21.74
N LEU A 108 19.58 -16.91 -21.59
CA LEU A 108 20.31 -15.78 -22.16
C LEU A 108 20.41 -15.85 -23.70
N THR A 109 20.64 -17.04 -24.26
CA THR A 109 20.80 -17.20 -25.71
C THR A 109 19.47 -17.04 -26.45
N SER A 110 18.37 -17.53 -25.87
CA SER A 110 17.03 -17.34 -26.43
C SER A 110 16.44 -15.97 -26.10
N ALA A 111 16.96 -15.28 -25.08
CA ALA A 111 16.38 -14.07 -24.49
C ALA A 111 14.91 -14.24 -24.11
N MET A 112 14.49 -15.46 -23.76
CA MET A 112 13.11 -15.80 -23.44
C MET A 112 13.06 -16.83 -22.30
N GLY A 113 12.11 -16.68 -21.37
CA GLY A 113 11.98 -17.58 -20.22
C GLY A 113 10.66 -17.44 -19.48
N SER A 114 10.30 -18.48 -18.72
CA SER A 114 9.23 -18.44 -17.72
C SER A 114 9.75 -17.90 -16.38
N CYS A 115 8.86 -17.67 -15.41
CA CYS A 115 9.25 -17.11 -14.09
C CYS A 115 10.35 -17.92 -13.39
N ARG A 116 10.28 -19.26 -13.46
CA ARG A 116 11.31 -20.17 -12.94
C ARG A 116 12.65 -20.07 -13.68
N ASP A 117 12.64 -19.78 -14.98
CA ASP A 117 13.86 -19.68 -15.78
C ASP A 117 14.63 -18.40 -15.44
N SER A 118 13.93 -17.26 -15.46
CA SER A 118 14.49 -15.95 -15.09
C SER A 118 14.96 -15.92 -13.63
N SER A 119 14.21 -16.58 -12.72
CA SER A 119 14.58 -16.67 -11.31
C SER A 119 15.85 -17.47 -11.08
N TRP A 120 16.00 -18.60 -11.78
CA TRP A 120 17.23 -19.38 -11.68
C TRP A 120 18.43 -18.65 -12.27
N LEU A 121 18.25 -17.97 -13.40
CA LEU A 121 19.26 -17.10 -13.99
C LEU A 121 19.70 -16.01 -13.01
N LEU A 122 18.76 -15.34 -12.33
CA LEU A 122 19.09 -14.32 -11.32
C LEU A 122 19.85 -14.90 -10.12
N VAL A 123 19.45 -16.07 -9.60
CA VAL A 123 20.19 -16.78 -8.53
C VAL A 123 21.64 -17.02 -8.94
N GLN A 124 21.85 -17.49 -10.17
CA GLN A 124 23.18 -17.79 -10.69
C GLN A 124 24.03 -16.52 -10.89
N ILE A 125 23.45 -15.45 -11.44
CA ILE A 125 24.13 -14.15 -11.57
C ILE A 125 24.60 -13.64 -10.20
N LEU A 126 23.71 -13.61 -9.21
CA LEU A 126 24.04 -13.10 -7.88
C LEU A 126 25.12 -13.95 -7.19
N ARG A 127 25.09 -15.28 -7.35
CA ARG A 127 26.15 -16.17 -6.84
C ARG A 127 27.51 -15.90 -7.47
N HIS A 128 27.57 -15.65 -8.78
CA HIS A 128 28.82 -15.25 -9.43
C HIS A 128 29.36 -13.90 -8.95
N LEU A 129 28.49 -13.03 -8.45
CA LEU A 129 28.85 -11.76 -7.82
C LEU A 129 29.18 -11.90 -6.31
N GLY A 130 29.17 -13.12 -5.78
CA GLY A 130 29.56 -13.44 -4.41
C GLY A 130 28.43 -13.41 -3.37
N PHE A 131 27.21 -13.07 -3.79
CA PHE A 131 26.04 -13.05 -2.92
C PHE A 131 25.52 -14.45 -2.59
N ALA A 132 24.92 -14.59 -1.42
CA ALA A 132 24.09 -15.73 -1.08
C ALA A 132 22.70 -15.54 -1.70
N ALA A 133 22.33 -16.41 -2.65
CA ALA A 133 21.04 -16.37 -3.31
C ALA A 133 20.35 -17.73 -3.31
N ARG A 134 19.01 -17.75 -3.28
CA ARG A 134 18.20 -18.96 -3.26
C ARG A 134 17.00 -18.86 -4.21
N PHE A 135 16.57 -20.02 -4.70
CA PHE A 135 15.40 -20.15 -5.55
C PHE A 135 14.15 -20.34 -4.67
N VAL A 136 13.12 -19.55 -4.91
CA VAL A 136 11.85 -19.64 -4.19
C VAL A 136 10.73 -20.00 -5.15
N SER A 137 9.90 -20.93 -4.74
CA SER A 137 8.70 -21.38 -5.42
C SER A 137 7.51 -21.20 -4.49
N GLY A 138 6.40 -20.69 -5.02
CA GLY A 138 5.23 -20.37 -4.22
C GLY A 138 4.07 -19.90 -5.09
N TYR A 139 3.27 -19.00 -4.53
CA TYR A 139 2.11 -18.44 -5.20
C TYR A 139 2.28 -16.94 -5.40
N LEU A 140 1.82 -16.45 -6.55
CA LEU A 140 1.61 -15.04 -6.80
C LEU A 140 0.11 -14.77 -6.81
N ILE A 141 -0.39 -14.05 -5.80
CA ILE A 141 -1.79 -13.62 -5.72
C ILE A 141 -1.90 -12.21 -6.26
N GLN A 142 -2.64 -12.03 -7.35
CA GLN A 142 -2.94 -10.72 -7.89
C GLN A 142 -4.42 -10.42 -7.66
N LEU A 143 -4.66 -9.48 -6.74
CA LEU A 143 -6.00 -8.99 -6.44
C LEU A 143 -6.33 -7.78 -7.31
N THR A 144 -7.56 -7.71 -7.83
CA THR A 144 -8.07 -6.53 -8.52
C THR A 144 -7.97 -5.32 -7.58
N PRO A 145 -7.24 -4.26 -7.97
CA PRO A 145 -7.13 -3.06 -7.15
C PRO A 145 -8.49 -2.35 -7.09
N ASP A 146 -8.80 -1.72 -5.94
CA ASP A 146 -10.09 -1.03 -5.78
C ASP A 146 -10.18 0.22 -6.65
N LEU A 147 -9.05 0.85 -6.93
CA LEU A 147 -8.94 2.03 -7.80
C LEU A 147 -8.07 1.68 -9.00
N LYS A 148 -8.51 2.12 -10.18
CA LYS A 148 -7.65 2.09 -11.36
C LYS A 148 -6.53 3.11 -11.18
N ALA A 149 -5.31 2.71 -11.51
CA ALA A 149 -4.17 3.62 -11.51
C ALA A 149 -4.47 4.80 -12.45
N LEU A 150 -4.24 6.03 -11.97
CA LEU A 150 -4.38 7.24 -12.78
C LEU A 150 -3.21 7.36 -13.77
N ASP A 151 -2.02 6.97 -13.33
CA ASP A 151 -0.78 6.88 -14.10
C ASP A 151 -0.10 5.54 -13.83
N GLY A 152 0.48 4.92 -14.85
CA GLY A 152 1.18 3.63 -14.77
C GLY A 152 0.36 2.42 -15.26
N PRO A 153 0.92 1.20 -15.21
CA PRO A 153 0.23 -0.01 -15.64
C PRO A 153 -0.97 -0.30 -14.73
N SER A 154 -2.14 -0.52 -15.33
CA SER A 154 -3.32 -1.01 -14.64
C SER A 154 -3.02 -2.39 -14.03
N GLY A 155 -3.39 -2.59 -12.76
CA GLY A 155 -3.37 -3.92 -12.14
C GLY A 155 -4.35 -4.89 -12.82
N THR A 156 -4.43 -6.11 -12.32
CA THR A 156 -5.31 -7.14 -12.87
C THR A 156 -6.80 -6.73 -12.86
N GLU A 157 -7.56 -7.16 -13.86
CA GLU A 157 -9.01 -6.95 -13.93
C GLU A 157 -9.80 -7.94 -13.06
N VAL A 158 -9.20 -9.08 -12.74
CA VAL A 158 -9.81 -10.14 -11.93
C VAL A 158 -8.86 -10.61 -10.84
N ASP A 159 -9.40 -11.08 -9.73
CA ASP A 159 -8.61 -11.79 -8.74
C ASP A 159 -8.12 -13.10 -9.37
N PHE A 160 -6.81 -13.32 -9.34
CA PHE A 160 -6.24 -14.60 -9.77
C PHE A 160 -5.02 -14.97 -8.93
N THR A 161 -4.66 -16.24 -9.01
CA THR A 161 -3.47 -16.78 -8.38
C THR A 161 -2.79 -17.72 -9.35
N ASP A 162 -1.47 -17.65 -9.39
CA ASP A 162 -0.64 -18.55 -10.18
C ASP A 162 0.48 -19.14 -9.33
N LEU A 163 0.95 -20.32 -9.73
CA LEU A 163 2.25 -20.81 -9.26
C LEU A 163 3.33 -19.88 -9.82
N HIS A 164 4.22 -19.45 -8.94
CA HIS A 164 5.25 -18.48 -9.28
C HIS A 164 6.59 -18.83 -8.65
N ALA A 165 7.65 -18.30 -9.24
CA ALA A 165 9.00 -18.45 -8.72
C ALA A 165 9.74 -17.11 -8.78
N TRP A 166 10.63 -16.90 -7.81
CA TRP A 166 11.47 -15.72 -7.69
C TRP A 166 12.84 -16.07 -7.09
N CYS A 167 13.74 -15.10 -7.07
CA CYS A 167 15.04 -15.19 -6.41
C CYS A 167 14.97 -14.48 -5.06
N GLU A 168 15.61 -15.03 -4.03
CA GLU A 168 15.89 -14.29 -2.80
C GLU A 168 17.40 -14.14 -2.60
N VAL A 169 17.83 -12.96 -2.16
CA VAL A 169 19.23 -12.66 -1.81
C VAL A 169 19.35 -12.38 -0.32
N TYR A 170 20.35 -12.98 0.33
CA TYR A 170 20.62 -12.71 1.75
C TYR A 170 21.62 -11.56 1.89
N LEU A 171 21.20 -10.47 2.53
CA LEU A 171 22.06 -9.35 2.92
C LEU A 171 22.12 -9.26 4.46
N PRO A 172 23.31 -9.16 5.07
CA PRO A 172 23.43 -8.97 6.53
C PRO A 172 22.62 -7.74 7.00
N GLY A 173 21.93 -7.87 8.15
CA GLY A 173 20.93 -6.91 8.62
C GLY A 173 19.53 -7.08 8.01
N ALA A 174 19.43 -7.23 6.69
CA ALA A 174 18.14 -7.28 6.01
C ALA A 174 17.53 -8.69 5.94
N GLY A 175 18.36 -9.72 6.06
CA GLY A 175 17.95 -11.11 5.87
C GLY A 175 17.75 -11.44 4.40
N TRP A 176 16.79 -12.33 4.10
CA TRP A 176 16.43 -12.73 2.74
C TRP A 176 15.46 -11.72 2.12
N ILE A 177 15.89 -11.07 1.03
CA ILE A 177 15.09 -10.11 0.28
C ILE A 177 14.69 -10.75 -1.05
N GLY A 178 13.40 -10.72 -1.38
CA GLY A 178 12.90 -11.28 -2.63
C GLY A 178 12.96 -10.32 -3.82
N LEU A 179 13.40 -10.84 -4.95
CA LEU A 179 13.58 -10.19 -6.24
C LEU A 179 12.84 -11.02 -7.29
N ASP A 180 11.84 -10.43 -7.93
CA ASP A 180 11.10 -11.07 -9.01
C ASP A 180 11.59 -10.55 -10.37
N PRO A 181 12.41 -11.33 -11.11
CA PRO A 181 12.94 -10.90 -12.41
C PRO A 181 11.90 -10.95 -13.53
N THR A 182 10.70 -11.46 -13.27
CA THR A 182 9.59 -11.43 -14.23
C THR A 182 8.94 -10.05 -14.26
N SER A 183 8.78 -9.43 -13.09
CA SER A 183 8.21 -8.09 -12.93
C SER A 183 9.28 -6.99 -12.83
N GLY A 184 10.51 -7.34 -12.47
CA GLY A 184 11.59 -6.40 -12.21
C GLY A 184 11.45 -5.71 -10.84
N LEU A 185 10.53 -6.16 -10.00
CA LEU A 185 10.22 -5.58 -8.70
C LEU A 185 10.74 -6.45 -7.55
N LEU A 186 10.78 -5.87 -6.36
CA LEU A 186 10.89 -6.65 -5.13
C LEU A 186 9.60 -7.43 -4.90
N THR A 187 9.71 -8.58 -4.24
CA THR A 187 8.53 -9.36 -3.82
C THR A 187 7.74 -8.59 -2.76
N GLY A 188 6.41 -8.62 -2.89
CA GLY A 188 5.49 -7.98 -1.94
C GLY A 188 4.64 -9.00 -1.19
N GLU A 189 3.53 -8.53 -0.62
CA GLU A 189 2.52 -9.33 0.07
C GLU A 189 1.82 -10.36 -0.82
N SER A 190 1.84 -10.11 -2.13
CA SER A 190 1.30 -11.01 -3.16
C SER A 190 2.15 -12.25 -3.39
N HIS A 191 3.42 -12.27 -2.97
CA HIS A 191 4.35 -13.40 -3.14
C HIS A 191 4.34 -14.27 -1.89
N ILE A 192 3.63 -15.39 -1.93
CA ILE A 192 3.55 -16.33 -0.79
C ILE A 192 4.57 -17.45 -0.97
N PRO A 193 5.70 -17.45 -0.24
CA PRO A 193 6.72 -18.50 -0.37
C PRO A 193 6.19 -19.83 0.14
N LEU A 194 6.32 -20.89 -0.66
CA LEU A 194 6.01 -22.26 -0.25
C LEU A 194 7.29 -23.08 -0.02
N ALA A 195 8.28 -22.93 -0.89
CA ALA A 195 9.57 -23.61 -0.80
C ALA A 195 10.71 -22.67 -1.20
N ALA A 196 11.70 -22.49 -0.31
CA ALA A 196 12.91 -21.72 -0.57
C ALA A 196 14.13 -22.64 -0.48
N THR A 197 14.88 -22.77 -1.57
CA THR A 197 15.90 -23.82 -1.71
C THR A 197 17.15 -23.32 -2.42
N PRO A 198 18.33 -23.91 -2.14
CA PRO A 198 19.55 -23.53 -2.84
C PRO A 198 19.57 -23.95 -4.32
N HIS A 199 18.71 -24.89 -4.72
CA HIS A 199 18.67 -25.37 -6.10
C HIS A 199 17.22 -25.67 -6.49
N TYR A 200 16.76 -25.15 -7.64
CA TYR A 200 15.36 -25.21 -8.09
C TYR A 200 14.74 -26.61 -8.07
N ARG A 201 15.54 -27.66 -8.35
CA ARG A 201 15.11 -29.08 -8.29
C ARG A 201 14.52 -29.49 -6.94
N ASN A 202 14.96 -28.87 -5.85
CA ASN A 202 14.46 -29.17 -4.50
C ASN A 202 13.14 -28.45 -4.21
N ALA A 203 12.72 -27.51 -5.07
CA ALA A 203 11.45 -26.80 -5.00
C ALA A 203 10.41 -27.37 -6.00
N ALA A 204 10.69 -28.53 -6.61
CA ALA A 204 9.73 -29.20 -7.49
C ALA A 204 8.47 -29.57 -6.67
N PRO A 205 7.26 -29.15 -7.08
CA PRO A 205 6.04 -29.38 -6.30
C PRO A 205 5.70 -30.87 -6.20
N ILE A 206 6.00 -31.63 -7.26
CA ILE A 206 5.83 -33.08 -7.31
C ILE A 206 7.11 -33.67 -7.91
N SER A 207 7.68 -34.66 -7.24
CA SER A 207 8.85 -35.41 -7.74
C SER A 207 8.62 -36.92 -7.58
N GLY A 208 9.20 -37.69 -8.50
CA GLY A 208 9.07 -39.14 -8.52
C GLY A 208 8.96 -39.68 -9.94
N GLY A 209 8.54 -40.93 -10.04
CA GLY A 209 8.26 -41.61 -11.30
C GLY A 209 7.20 -42.68 -11.08
N TYR A 210 6.66 -43.19 -12.18
CA TYR A 210 5.75 -44.34 -12.18
C TYR A 210 6.36 -45.48 -13.01
N PHE A 211 5.83 -46.69 -12.82
CA PHE A 211 6.21 -47.86 -13.61
C PHE A 211 5.00 -48.40 -14.36
N GLY A 212 5.18 -48.81 -15.61
CA GLY A 212 4.14 -49.32 -16.50
C GLY A 212 3.89 -48.43 -17.71
N GLU A 213 2.92 -48.79 -18.53
CA GLU A 213 2.45 -47.98 -19.65
C GLU A 213 1.11 -47.37 -19.28
N ALA A 214 1.03 -46.03 -19.28
CA ALA A 214 -0.20 -45.30 -19.03
C ALA A 214 -0.33 -44.16 -20.04
N ASN A 215 -1.53 -44.02 -20.62
CA ASN A 215 -1.92 -42.78 -21.27
C ASN A 215 -2.49 -41.86 -20.20
N THR A 216 -1.83 -40.74 -19.94
CA THR A 216 -2.18 -39.83 -18.85
C THR A 216 -2.69 -38.51 -19.43
N SER A 217 -3.79 -37.99 -18.89
CA SER A 217 -4.17 -36.58 -19.02
C SER A 217 -3.71 -35.82 -17.78
N PHE A 218 -3.36 -34.55 -17.96
CA PHE A 218 -2.92 -33.67 -16.87
C PHE A 218 -3.79 -32.43 -16.84
N ASP A 219 -4.34 -32.14 -15.68
CA ASP A 219 -5.18 -30.98 -15.42
C ASP A 219 -4.71 -30.31 -14.13
N PHE A 220 -4.75 -28.98 -14.10
CA PHE A 220 -4.55 -28.20 -12.89
C PHE A 220 -5.57 -27.07 -12.85
N ALA A 221 -5.99 -26.71 -11.65
CA ALA A 221 -6.88 -25.59 -11.40
C ALA A 221 -6.39 -24.83 -10.17
N MET A 222 -6.49 -23.51 -10.23
CA MET A 222 -6.18 -22.63 -9.11
C MET A 222 -7.32 -21.62 -8.98
N ASN A 223 -7.70 -21.34 -7.73
CA ASN A 223 -8.74 -20.36 -7.42
C ASN A 223 -8.31 -19.57 -6.19
N VAL A 224 -8.69 -18.30 -6.15
CA VAL A 224 -8.51 -17.42 -5.00
C VAL A 224 -9.84 -16.75 -4.70
N THR A 225 -10.16 -16.60 -3.42
CA THR A 225 -11.40 -15.95 -2.98
C THR A 225 -11.10 -15.12 -1.74
N ARG A 226 -11.63 -13.89 -1.69
CA ARG A 226 -11.50 -13.02 -0.52
C ARG A 226 -12.51 -13.47 0.55
N VAL A 227 -12.02 -13.86 1.73
CA VAL A 227 -12.88 -14.45 2.79
C VAL A 227 -13.34 -13.40 3.82
N ALA A 228 -12.51 -12.40 4.11
CA ALA A 228 -12.81 -11.37 5.12
C ALA A 228 -12.38 -9.99 4.60
N GLU A 229 -13.18 -9.38 3.73
CA GLU A 229 -12.97 -7.98 3.34
C GLU A 229 -13.58 -7.03 4.38
N HIS A 230 -12.74 -6.27 5.07
CA HIS A 230 -13.21 -5.12 5.81
C HIS A 230 -13.82 -4.08 4.86
N PRO A 231 -14.91 -3.39 5.25
CA PRO A 231 -15.50 -2.32 4.45
C PRO A 231 -14.45 -1.27 4.09
N ARG A 232 -14.36 -0.93 2.80
CA ARG A 232 -13.38 0.02 2.27
C ARG A 232 -14.09 1.25 1.78
N ILE A 233 -13.54 2.43 2.07
CA ILE A 233 -14.07 3.71 1.57
C ILE A 233 -14.05 3.83 0.03
N THR A 234 -13.31 2.95 -0.64
CA THR A 234 -13.14 2.89 -2.10
C THR A 234 -14.25 2.13 -2.82
N LYS A 235 -15.11 1.40 -2.09
CA LYS A 235 -16.25 0.65 -2.65
C LYS A 235 -17.55 1.04 -1.93
N PRO A 236 -18.71 0.92 -2.60
CA PRO A 236 -20.00 1.03 -1.91
C PRO A 236 -20.08 -0.02 -0.78
N PHE A 237 -20.68 0.36 0.34
CA PHE A 237 -21.06 -0.62 1.36
C PHE A 237 -22.08 -1.61 0.79
N SER A 238 -22.06 -2.85 1.29
CA SER A 238 -23.11 -3.83 0.93
C SER A 238 -24.48 -3.34 1.39
N ASP A 239 -25.53 -3.79 0.73
CA ASP A 239 -26.92 -3.50 1.13
C ASP A 239 -27.15 -3.91 2.60
N ASP A 240 -26.67 -5.09 3.01
CA ASP A 240 -26.72 -5.54 4.42
C ASP A 240 -26.03 -4.57 5.39
N SER A 241 -24.89 -3.99 5.00
CA SER A 241 -24.17 -3.02 5.85
C SER A 241 -24.93 -1.70 5.93
N TRP A 242 -25.56 -1.28 4.83
CA TRP A 242 -26.43 -0.10 4.80
C TRP A 242 -27.67 -0.29 5.66
N ASP A 243 -28.32 -1.43 5.57
CA ASP A 243 -29.49 -1.77 6.38
C ASP A 243 -29.12 -1.79 7.88
N ALA A 244 -28.00 -2.42 8.24
CA ALA A 244 -27.51 -2.41 9.62
C ALA A 244 -27.19 -0.99 10.14
N LEU A 245 -26.65 -0.11 9.28
CA LEU A 245 -26.40 1.29 9.63
C LEU A 245 -27.71 2.06 9.84
N ASN A 246 -28.70 1.84 8.98
CA ASN A 246 -30.02 2.45 9.11
C ASN A 246 -30.72 1.99 10.39
N ASP A 247 -30.71 0.69 10.68
CA ASP A 247 -31.28 0.11 11.92
C ASP A 247 -30.64 0.72 13.17
N LEU A 248 -29.32 0.91 13.15
CA LEU A 248 -28.59 1.60 14.22
C LEU A 248 -29.00 3.07 14.32
N GLY A 249 -29.14 3.76 13.19
CA GLY A 249 -29.63 5.14 13.12
C GLY A 249 -31.00 5.28 13.77
N GLU A 250 -31.96 4.43 13.39
CA GLU A 250 -33.29 4.41 14.00
C GLU A 250 -33.24 4.10 15.49
N GLN A 251 -32.34 3.22 15.93
CA GLN A 251 -32.14 2.94 17.34
C GLN A 251 -31.63 4.18 18.09
N VAL A 252 -30.66 4.89 17.52
CA VAL A 252 -30.14 6.14 18.09
C VAL A 252 -31.25 7.20 18.16
N ASP A 253 -32.03 7.37 17.10
CA ASP A 253 -33.16 8.32 17.07
C ASP A 253 -34.19 8.02 18.17
N ARG A 254 -34.59 6.75 18.33
CA ARG A 254 -35.48 6.32 19.42
C ARG A 254 -34.91 6.67 20.81
N VAL A 255 -33.60 6.55 20.99
CA VAL A 255 -32.93 6.90 22.26
C VAL A 255 -32.92 8.41 22.47
N LEU A 256 -32.61 9.20 21.44
CA LEU A 256 -32.58 10.66 21.52
C LEU A 256 -33.96 11.23 21.87
N GLU A 257 -35.01 10.71 21.23
CA GLU A 257 -36.40 11.08 21.54
C GLU A 257 -36.78 10.70 22.98
N ALA A 258 -36.47 9.47 23.41
CA ALA A 258 -36.80 8.99 24.75
C ALA A 258 -36.08 9.78 25.87
N GLN A 259 -34.90 10.34 25.58
CA GLN A 259 -34.10 11.12 26.52
C GLN A 259 -34.34 12.65 26.39
N ASP A 260 -35.29 13.09 25.55
CA ASP A 260 -35.56 14.50 25.26
C ASP A 260 -34.29 15.28 24.83
N VAL A 261 -33.41 14.63 24.08
CA VAL A 261 -32.19 15.25 23.55
C VAL A 261 -32.57 16.09 22.34
N ARG A 262 -32.53 17.42 22.51
CA ARG A 262 -32.90 18.37 21.45
C ARG A 262 -31.66 19.02 20.87
N LEU A 263 -31.60 19.06 19.54
CA LEU A 263 -30.60 19.83 18.82
C LEU A 263 -31.02 21.31 18.80
N THR A 264 -30.18 22.19 19.34
CA THR A 264 -30.32 23.64 19.11
C THR A 264 -29.18 24.12 18.24
N MET A 265 -29.48 24.52 17.01
CA MET A 265 -28.51 25.15 16.11
C MET A 265 -28.46 26.66 16.42
N GLY A 266 -27.42 27.08 17.14
CA GLY A 266 -27.07 28.50 17.25
C GLY A 266 -26.22 28.90 16.05
N GLY A 267 -26.74 29.74 15.17
CA GLY A 267 -25.92 30.34 14.11
C GLY A 267 -25.10 31.49 14.67
N GLU A 268 -23.80 31.51 14.44
CA GLU A 268 -22.98 32.72 14.48
C GLU A 268 -22.90 33.30 13.04
N PRO A 269 -23.97 33.93 12.51
CA PRO A 269 -23.92 34.46 11.16
C PRO A 269 -22.89 35.59 11.10
N THR A 270 -21.97 35.49 10.16
CA THR A 270 -20.98 36.54 9.91
C THR A 270 -21.55 37.55 8.92
N PHE A 271 -21.56 38.82 9.32
CA PHE A 271 -21.92 39.91 8.42
C PHE A 271 -20.72 40.26 7.54
N VAL A 272 -20.92 40.30 6.22
CA VAL A 272 -19.95 40.78 5.23
C VAL A 272 -20.59 41.90 4.43
N SER A 273 -19.88 43.02 4.25
CA SER A 273 -20.39 44.17 3.49
C SER A 273 -20.46 43.83 2.00
N ILE A 274 -21.64 43.95 1.38
CA ILE A 274 -21.78 43.75 -0.08
C ILE A 274 -21.01 44.78 -0.92
N ASP A 275 -20.81 45.98 -0.36
CA ASP A 275 -20.17 47.08 -1.08
C ASP A 275 -18.64 46.95 -1.18
N ASP A 276 -18.03 46.05 -0.39
CA ASP A 276 -16.57 45.92 -0.29
C ASP A 276 -16.16 44.54 0.28
N PHE A 277 -16.78 43.45 -0.20
CA PHE A 277 -16.61 42.11 0.40
C PHE A 277 -15.23 41.49 0.14
N GLU A 278 -14.45 42.02 -0.80
CA GLU A 278 -13.12 41.50 -1.18
C GLU A 278 -11.99 42.11 -0.36
N SER A 279 -12.23 43.17 0.41
CA SER A 279 -11.16 43.83 1.16
C SER A 279 -10.64 42.99 2.31
N ASP A 280 -9.40 43.28 2.73
CA ASP A 280 -8.74 42.57 3.82
C ASP A 280 -9.59 42.57 5.08
N GLU A 281 -10.32 43.66 5.40
CA GLU A 281 -11.15 43.67 6.61
C GLU A 281 -12.22 42.56 6.58
N TRP A 282 -12.77 42.16 5.43
CA TRP A 282 -13.81 41.11 5.41
C TRP A 282 -13.29 39.69 5.20
N ASN A 283 -12.01 39.53 4.86
CA ASN A 283 -11.41 38.22 4.58
C ASN A 283 -10.35 37.81 5.60
N THR A 284 -9.30 38.61 5.77
CA THR A 284 -8.08 38.24 6.52
C THR A 284 -7.86 39.09 7.76
N GLY A 285 -8.27 40.35 7.73
CA GLY A 285 -8.15 41.34 8.79
C GLY A 285 -9.19 41.16 9.88
N ALA A 286 -8.73 40.94 11.12
CA ALA A 286 -9.58 40.86 12.31
C ALA A 286 -10.41 42.15 12.54
N VAL A 287 -9.81 43.31 12.26
CA VAL A 287 -10.41 44.63 12.37
C VAL A 287 -10.22 45.39 11.06
N GLY A 288 -11.01 46.44 10.86
CA GLY A 288 -10.84 47.34 9.73
C GLY A 288 -11.55 48.66 9.95
N PRO A 289 -11.31 49.65 9.07
CA PRO A 289 -11.79 51.01 9.26
C PRO A 289 -13.32 51.11 9.28
N THR A 290 -14.06 50.22 8.60
CA THR A 290 -15.52 50.38 8.45
C THR A 290 -16.34 49.40 9.29
N LYS A 291 -15.75 48.27 9.71
CA LYS A 291 -16.45 47.21 10.47
C LYS A 291 -17.26 47.73 11.66
N ARG A 292 -16.67 48.62 12.45
CA ARG A 292 -17.30 49.13 13.68
C ARG A 292 -18.51 50.00 13.37
N GLU A 293 -18.42 50.85 12.34
CA GLU A 293 -19.53 51.68 11.89
C GLU A 293 -20.67 50.81 11.34
N LYS A 294 -20.35 49.86 10.45
CA LYS A 294 -21.36 48.96 9.86
C LYS A 294 -22.03 48.08 10.93
N ALA A 295 -21.30 47.64 11.95
CA ALA A 295 -21.88 46.92 13.08
C ALA A 295 -22.82 47.79 13.92
N ASP A 296 -22.55 49.09 14.10
CA ASP A 296 -23.44 50.00 14.82
C ASP A 296 -24.74 50.22 14.03
N VAL A 297 -24.64 50.39 12.71
CA VAL A 297 -25.81 50.47 11.82
C VAL A 297 -26.62 49.18 11.90
N LEU A 298 -25.97 48.02 11.83
CA LEU A 298 -26.64 46.72 11.90
C LEU A 298 -27.37 46.54 13.24
N ILE A 299 -26.72 46.79 14.37
CA ILE A 299 -27.33 46.54 15.69
C ILE A 299 -28.50 47.50 15.96
N ARG A 300 -28.46 48.74 15.44
CA ARG A 300 -29.60 49.67 15.50
C ARG A 300 -30.78 49.17 14.67
N LYS A 301 -30.55 48.68 13.46
CA LYS A 301 -31.60 48.05 12.63
C LYS A 301 -32.20 46.81 13.31
N LEU A 302 -31.35 45.99 13.94
CA LEU A 302 -31.80 44.84 14.72
C LEU A 302 -32.65 45.27 15.92
N ARG A 303 -32.27 46.33 16.62
CA ARG A 303 -33.06 46.90 17.71
C ARG A 303 -34.43 47.37 17.22
N GLU A 304 -34.49 48.14 16.14
CA GLU A 304 -35.76 48.62 15.58
C GLU A 304 -36.68 47.47 15.17
N LYS A 305 -36.12 46.42 14.57
CA LYS A 305 -36.91 45.30 14.05
C LYS A 305 -37.35 44.29 15.11
N PHE A 306 -36.44 43.93 16.03
CA PHE A 306 -36.63 42.79 16.93
C PHE A 306 -36.80 43.20 18.40
N ALA A 307 -36.31 44.37 18.78
CA ALA A 307 -36.27 44.81 20.16
C ALA A 307 -36.55 46.32 20.34
N PRO A 308 -37.74 46.83 19.93
CA PRO A 308 -38.09 48.23 20.17
C PRO A 308 -37.97 48.57 21.67
N GLY A 309 -37.17 49.58 22.00
CA GLY A 309 -36.87 49.94 23.41
C GLY A 309 -35.79 49.08 24.09
N GLY A 310 -35.16 48.15 23.37
CA GLY A 310 -34.02 47.38 23.86
C GLY A 310 -32.82 48.26 24.26
N PHE A 311 -32.01 47.75 25.18
CA PHE A 311 -30.81 48.41 25.67
C PHE A 311 -29.60 48.02 24.81
N LEU A 312 -28.94 49.04 24.25
CA LEU A 312 -27.68 48.86 23.52
C LEU A 312 -26.51 49.09 24.47
N HIS A 313 -25.63 48.10 24.55
CA HIS A 313 -24.40 48.15 25.32
C HIS A 313 -23.19 48.07 24.39
N TYR A 314 -22.25 48.99 24.59
CA TYR A 314 -21.01 49.09 23.84
C TYR A 314 -19.86 48.77 24.79
N GLY A 315 -19.20 47.63 24.57
CA GLY A 315 -18.18 47.14 25.49
C GLY A 315 -16.97 46.52 24.81
N GLN A 316 -16.08 46.01 25.64
CA GLN A 316 -14.96 45.17 25.20
C GLN A 316 -15.47 43.76 24.88
N GLY A 317 -14.99 43.23 23.76
CA GLY A 317 -15.22 41.87 23.31
C GLY A 317 -14.09 40.94 23.71
N LYS A 318 -14.01 39.80 23.01
CA LYS A 318 -12.94 38.82 23.20
C LYS A 318 -11.57 39.46 22.94
N TRP A 319 -10.58 39.06 23.73
CA TRP A 319 -9.18 39.41 23.55
C TRP A 319 -8.42 38.15 23.13
N TYR A 320 -7.86 38.16 21.92
CA TYR A 320 -7.12 37.02 21.41
C TYR A 320 -5.62 37.15 21.71
N PRO A 321 -4.90 36.04 21.98
CA PRO A 321 -3.45 36.06 22.18
C PRO A 321 -2.73 36.74 21.00
N GLY A 322 -1.86 37.71 21.30
CA GLY A 322 -1.10 38.46 20.30
C GLY A 322 -1.71 39.79 19.85
N GLU A 323 -2.96 40.10 20.20
CA GLU A 323 -3.56 41.42 19.95
C GLU A 323 -3.19 42.43 21.05
N SER A 324 -2.91 43.69 20.69
CA SER A 324 -2.49 44.73 21.64
C SER A 324 -3.63 45.29 22.49
N LEU A 325 -4.88 45.14 22.05
CA LEU A 325 -6.09 45.59 22.74
C LEU A 325 -7.22 44.55 22.55
N PRO A 326 -8.18 44.44 23.49
CA PRO A 326 -9.38 43.63 23.29
C PRO A 326 -10.21 44.18 22.13
N ARG A 327 -10.92 43.29 21.42
CA ARG A 327 -11.87 43.70 20.38
C ARG A 327 -13.05 44.46 21.00
N TRP A 328 -13.95 44.99 20.18
CA TRP A 328 -15.20 45.61 20.64
C TRP A 328 -16.38 44.65 20.48
N THR A 329 -17.42 44.86 21.27
CA THR A 329 -18.68 44.12 21.16
C THR A 329 -19.84 45.06 21.37
N PHE A 330 -20.83 44.96 20.47
CA PHE A 330 -22.11 45.62 20.61
C PHE A 330 -23.14 44.59 20.99
N SER A 331 -23.85 44.82 22.10
CA SER A 331 -24.82 43.89 22.63
C SER A 331 -26.18 44.58 22.71
N LEU A 332 -27.21 43.87 22.26
CA LEU A 332 -28.58 44.32 22.31
C LEU A 332 -29.33 43.40 23.26
N TYR A 333 -29.80 43.97 24.37
CA TYR A 333 -30.57 43.27 25.38
C TYR A 333 -32.01 43.75 25.34
N TRP A 334 -32.97 42.84 25.43
CA TRP A 334 -34.39 43.17 25.57
C TRP A 334 -35.12 42.10 26.38
N ARG A 335 -36.26 42.50 26.92
CA ARG A 335 -37.14 41.59 27.64
C ARG A 335 -38.16 41.00 26.68
N LYS A 336 -38.46 39.71 26.84
CA LYS A 336 -39.53 39.03 26.08
C LYS A 336 -40.91 39.63 26.35
N ASP A 337 -41.10 40.31 27.49
CA ASP A 337 -42.35 40.98 27.85
C ASP A 337 -42.49 42.41 27.28
N GLY A 338 -41.54 42.87 26.46
CA GLY A 338 -41.58 44.16 25.78
C GLY A 338 -41.36 45.39 26.67
N LYS A 339 -41.11 45.20 27.98
CA LYS A 339 -40.83 46.32 28.89
C LYS A 339 -39.38 46.81 28.74
N PRO A 340 -39.09 48.09 29.02
CA PRO A 340 -37.72 48.59 29.04
C PRO A 340 -36.85 47.83 30.06
N ILE A 341 -35.61 47.49 29.68
CA ILE A 341 -34.63 46.94 30.62
C ILE A 341 -34.15 48.01 31.61
N TRP A 342 -34.03 49.24 31.13
CA TRP A 342 -33.55 50.37 31.91
C TRP A 342 -34.46 51.58 31.64
N SER A 343 -34.94 52.19 32.73
CA SER A 343 -35.94 53.27 32.71
C SER A 343 -35.34 54.67 32.88
N ASN A 344 -34.02 54.78 33.07
CA ASN A 344 -33.35 56.07 33.27
C ASN A 344 -31.94 56.05 32.62
N PRO A 345 -31.88 56.11 31.27
CA PRO A 345 -30.69 55.83 30.46
C PRO A 345 -29.59 56.89 30.52
#